data_AF-A0A341SB70-F1
#
_entry.id   AF-A0A341SB70-F1
#
_cell.length_a   1.000
_cell.length_b   1.000
_cell.length_c   1.000
_cell.angle_alpha   90.00
_cell.angle_beta   90.00
_cell.angle_gamma   90.00
#
_symmetry.space_group_name_H-M   'P 1'
#
loop_
_entity.id
_entity.type
_entity.pdbx_description
1 polymer ?
#
loop_
_entity_poly.entity_id
_entity_poly.type
_entity_poly.pdbx_seq_one_letter_code
_entity_poly.pdbx_strand_id
1 'polypeptide(L)' 'MSTAKTSWPEVVGWPAAQAVTQVNTDRPDVAIEVLPSGTSVSPGFSSKRVRVFFDGTGSVEATPTVG' A
#
# COMPACT_ATOMS: atom_id res chain seq x y z
N MET A 1 8.26 -8.03 -21.27
CA MET A 1 7.97 -6.78 -20.52
C MET A 1 7.46 -7.21 -19.16
N SER A 2 8.23 -6.99 -18.11
CA SER A 2 7.80 -7.31 -16.75
C SER A 2 6.66 -6.36 -16.40
N THR A 3 5.43 -6.88 -16.30
CA THR A 3 4.29 -6.10 -15.85
C THR A 3 4.57 -5.64 -14.42
N ALA A 4 4.73 -4.33 -14.23
CA ALA A 4 5.00 -3.76 -12.91
C ALA A 4 3.83 -4.11 -11.98
N LYS A 5 4.15 -4.67 -10.80
CA LYS A 5 3.14 -5.07 -9.81
C LYS A 5 2.30 -3.85 -9.40
N THR A 6 0.98 -4.02 -9.34
CA THR A 6 0.02 -2.94 -9.03
C THR A 6 -0.79 -3.19 -7.78
N SER A 7 -0.70 -4.38 -7.18
CA SER A 7 -1.43 -4.78 -5.98
C SER A 7 -0.60 -5.74 -5.13
N TRP A 8 -0.84 -5.72 -3.83
CA TRP A 8 -0.15 -6.54 -2.84
C TRP A 8 -1.14 -7.27 -1.92
N PRO A 9 -1.94 -8.22 -2.41
CA PRO A 9 -2.88 -8.95 -1.57
C PRO A 9 -2.17 -9.78 -0.48
N GLU A 10 -0.93 -10.19 -0.70
CA GLU A 10 -0.15 -11.01 0.23
C GLU A 10 0.29 -10.30 1.51
N VAL A 11 0.27 -8.96 1.54
CA VAL A 11 0.68 -8.18 2.73
C VAL A 11 -0.51 -7.84 3.63
N VAL A 12 -1.73 -8.23 3.27
CA VAL A 12 -2.90 -8.06 4.14
C VAL A 12 -2.71 -8.88 5.42
N GLY A 13 -2.93 -8.25 6.57
CA GLY A 13 -2.65 -8.82 7.89
C GLY A 13 -1.17 -8.73 8.33
N TRP A 14 -0.26 -8.22 7.50
CA TRP A 14 1.11 -7.95 7.93
C TRP A 14 1.19 -6.64 8.71
N PRO A 15 2.22 -6.44 9.55
CA PRO A 15 2.55 -5.14 10.09
C PRO A 15 2.77 -4.12 8.98
N ALA A 16 2.22 -2.91 9.12
CA ALA A 16 2.32 -1.86 8.10
C ALA A 16 3.77 -1.58 7.65
N ALA A 17 4.74 -1.60 8.59
CA ALA A 17 6.15 -1.41 8.28
C ALA A 17 6.74 -2.53 7.38
N GLN A 18 6.31 -3.78 7.58
CA GLN A 18 6.73 -4.88 6.72
C GLN A 18 6.10 -4.77 5.33
N ALA A 19 4.81 -4.40 5.26
CA ALA A 19 4.13 -4.17 4.00
C ALA A 19 4.78 -3.05 3.18
N VAL A 20 5.15 -1.92 3.81
CA VAL A 20 5.89 -0.81 3.16
C VAL A 20 7.20 -1.30 2.57
N THR A 21 7.95 -2.12 3.31
CA THR A 21 9.23 -2.67 2.85
C THR A 21 9.05 -3.57 1.63
N GLN A 22 8.00 -4.40 1.61
CA GLN A 22 7.65 -5.26 0.48
C GLN A 22 7.25 -4.44 -0.75
N VAL A 23 6.37 -3.45 -0.57
CA VAL A 23 5.92 -2.56 -1.67
C VAL A 23 7.11 -1.79 -2.26
N ASN A 24 8.00 -1.25 -1.42
CA ASN A 24 9.19 -0.52 -1.86
C ASN A 24 10.20 -1.41 -2.61
N THR A 25 10.27 -2.70 -2.24
CA THR A 25 11.12 -3.69 -2.92
C THR A 25 10.56 -4.02 -4.31
N ASP A 26 9.25 -4.22 -4.41
CA ASP A 26 8.58 -4.56 -5.66
C ASP A 26 8.46 -3.35 -6.61
N ARG A 27 8.26 -2.15 -6.05
CA ARG A 27 8.02 -0.89 -6.75
C ARG A 27 8.75 0.26 -6.03
N PRO A 28 10.07 0.41 -6.22
CA PRO A 28 10.81 1.55 -5.66
C PRO A 28 10.46 2.90 -6.33
N ASP A 29 9.68 2.86 -7.41
CA ASP A 29 9.25 4.02 -8.19
C ASP A 29 7.96 4.68 -7.69
N VAL A 30 7.28 4.08 -6.69
CA VAL A 30 6.02 4.59 -6.14
C VAL A 30 6.21 5.21 -4.74
N ALA A 31 5.47 6.27 -4.46
CA ALA A 31 5.36 6.84 -3.13
C ALA A 31 4.40 5.99 -2.28
N ILE A 32 4.84 5.59 -1.09
CA ILE A 32 4.04 4.76 -0.19
C ILE A 32 3.46 5.66 0.91
N GLU A 33 2.13 5.74 0.97
CA GLU A 33 1.40 6.44 2.02
C GLU A 33 0.83 5.42 3.00
N VAL A 34 1.17 5.55 4.28
CA VAL A 34 0.66 4.68 5.35
C VAL A 34 -0.40 5.44 6.13
N LEU A 35 -1.64 4.94 6.10
CA LEU A 35 -2.80 5.66 6.62
C LEU A 35 -3.64 4.74 7.52
N PRO A 36 -4.21 5.25 8.62
CA PRO A 36 -5.19 4.50 9.39
C PRO A 36 -6.41 4.16 8.54
N SER A 37 -7.05 3.02 8.79
CA SER A 37 -8.32 2.69 8.16
C SER A 37 -9.40 3.72 8.50
N GLY A 38 -10.27 3.99 7.52
CA GLY A 38 -11.27 5.05 7.61
C GLY A 38 -10.76 6.48 7.35
N THR A 39 -9.45 6.66 7.10
CA THR A 39 -8.91 7.98 6.70
C THR A 39 -9.53 8.42 5.37
N SER A 40 -10.19 9.58 5.39
CA SER A 40 -10.68 10.20 4.16
C SER A 40 -9.50 10.72 3.33
N VAL A 41 -9.26 10.06 2.21
CA VAL A 41 -8.19 10.43 1.28
C VAL A 41 -8.74 11.26 0.14
N SER A 42 -7.93 12.22 -0.33
CA SER A 42 -8.31 13.03 -1.49
C SER A 42 -8.57 12.11 -2.70
N PRO A 43 -9.70 12.30 -3.41
CA PRO A 43 -9.96 11.60 -4.66
C PRO A 43 -8.95 12.07 -5.71
N GLY A 44 -8.39 11.12 -6.45
CA GLY A 44 -7.42 11.40 -7.51
C GLY A 44 -6.48 10.23 -7.68
N PHE A 45 -6.43 9.64 -8.88
CA PHE A 45 -5.58 8.49 -9.20
C PHE A 45 -4.13 8.92 -9.41
N SER A 46 -3.19 8.21 -8.79
CA SER A 46 -1.75 8.34 -9.04
C SER A 46 -1.13 6.98 -9.34
N SER A 47 -0.62 6.81 -10.56
CA SER A 47 0.12 5.59 -10.97
C SER A 47 1.46 5.42 -10.27
N LYS A 48 1.90 6.42 -9.49
CA LYS A 48 3.13 6.45 -8.71
C LYS A 48 2.87 6.51 -7.21
N ARG A 49 1.71 6.09 -6.75
CA ARG A 49 1.39 6.06 -5.32
C ARG A 49 0.76 4.73 -4.95
N VAL A 50 1.09 4.23 -3.76
CA VAL A 50 0.43 3.11 -3.12
C VAL A 50 -0.01 3.54 -1.72
N ARG A 51 -1.27 3.31 -1.39
CA ARG A 51 -1.81 3.57 -0.05
C ARG A 51 -1.91 2.27 0.71
N VAL A 52 -1.28 2.22 1.88
CA VAL A 52 -1.32 1.11 2.82
C VAL A 52 -2.22 1.51 3.97
N PHE A 53 -3.40 0.88 4.05
CA PHE A 53 -4.34 1.12 5.15
C PHE A 53 -4.09 0.12 6.27
N PHE A 54 -3.89 0.61 7.49
CA PHE A 54 -3.69 -0.22 8.67
C PHE A 54 -4.82 -0.07 9.70
N ASP A 55 -5.15 -1.16 10.38
CA ASP A 55 -6.15 -1.21 11.44
C ASP A 55 -5.62 -0.74 12.79
N GLY A 56 -6.47 -0.73 13.82
CA GLY A 56 -6.10 -0.36 15.18
C GLY A 56 -5.04 -1.27 15.85
N THR A 57 -4.69 -2.39 15.23
CA THR A 57 -3.63 -3.31 15.69
C THR A 57 -2.28 -3.03 15.01
N GLY A 58 -2.26 -2.14 14.02
CA GLY A 58 -1.07 -1.85 13.21
C GLY A 58 -0.87 -2.82 12.04
N SER A 59 -1.88 -3.64 11.73
CA SER A 59 -1.87 -4.61 10.64
C SER A 59 -2.54 -4.05 9.40
N VAL A 60 -2.09 -4.42 8.21
CA VAL A 60 -2.71 -3.98 6.96
C VAL A 60 -4.13 -4.54 6.86
N GLU A 61 -5.11 -3.65 6.83
CA GLU A 61 -6.53 -4.02 6.80
C GLU A 61 -7.03 -4.24 5.36
N ALA A 62 -6.44 -3.54 4.39
CA ALA A 62 -6.86 -3.58 2.99
C ALA A 62 -5.67 -3.76 2.05
N THR A 63 -5.90 -4.48 0.94
CA THR A 63 -4.91 -4.72 -0.10
C THR A 63 -4.35 -3.40 -0.63
N PRO A 64 -3.03 -3.14 -0.45
CA PRO A 64 -2.41 -1.98 -1.07
C PRO A 64 -2.48 -2.10 -2.58
N THR A 65 -2.87 -1.02 -3.24
CA THR A 65 -2.95 -0.94 -4.69
C THR A 65 -2.37 0.38 -5.17
N VAL A 66 -1.86 0.38 -6.40
CA VAL A 66 -1.41 1.60 -7.05
C VAL A 66 -2.62 2.47 -7.37
N GLY A 67 -2.65 3.70 -6.84
CA GLY A 67 -3.77 4.60 -7.03
C GLY A 67 -3.74 5.87 -6.21
#